data_AF-A0A939HVV3-F1
#
_entry.id   AF-A0A939HVV3-F1
#
_cell.length_a   1.000
_cell.length_b   1.000
_cell.length_c   1.000
_cell.angle_alpha   90.00
_cell.angle_beta   90.00
_cell.angle_gamma   90.00
#
_symmetry.space_group_name_H-M   'P 1'
#
loop_
_entity.id
_entity.type
_entity.pdbx_description
1 polymer ?
#
loop_
_entity_poly.entity_id
_entity_poly.type
_entity_poly.pdbx_seq_one_letter_code
_entity_poly.pdbx_strand_id
1 'polypeptide(L)'
;MLSPKYWFVPFLLGVILWFGLPSHSCAAAQVDPKILHVLNRLSFGPRPGDIDRIAATGIKAYIQSQLQPESIPYSVQLRRQLDGLETLQMSPVALLKNPTLQQGSQQSPQEKRRNSRMWTRKVFDQSVEARLRRAIGSDRQLEEVMVEFWFNHFNVFAGNGLSRLWVGAYEREAIRPHVFSHFRDLLGATARHPAMLFYLDNWLNSAPNSKRPRGKFRGLNENYARELMELHTLGVDGGYSQDDIVALARIFTGWSMTRSPRQAGNNSGFHFDANRHDFSDKVFLGTTIKGSGIAEGERALDILASHPSTARHISYKLAKSQFSIYPRLRFPR
;
A
#
# COMPACT_ATOMS: atom_id res chain seq x y z
N MET A 1 -93.98 12.15 -44.21
CA MET A 1 -92.81 12.00 -43.33
C MET A 1 -92.53 10.51 -43.22
N LEU A 2 -91.89 9.83 -44.17
CA LEU A 2 -90.60 10.07 -44.85
C LEU A 2 -89.40 10.11 -43.88
N SER A 3 -88.61 9.04 -43.97
CA SER A 3 -87.20 8.88 -43.55
C SER A 3 -86.28 9.46 -44.66
N PRO A 4 -84.95 9.19 -44.74
CA PRO A 4 -83.96 8.69 -43.76
C PRO A 4 -82.90 9.81 -43.48
N LYS A 5 -81.61 9.64 -43.07
CA LYS A 5 -80.47 9.18 -43.90
C LYS A 5 -79.09 9.36 -43.23
N TYR A 6 -78.25 8.33 -43.44
CA TYR A 6 -76.78 8.27 -43.28
C TYR A 6 -76.24 8.44 -41.83
N TRP A 7 -74.93 8.35 -41.51
CA TRP A 7 -73.68 8.16 -42.29
C TRP A 7 -72.66 7.36 -41.43
N PHE A 8 -72.10 6.24 -41.89
CA PHE A 8 -70.95 5.55 -41.23
C PHE A 8 -70.10 4.79 -42.26
N VAL A 9 -68.78 5.03 -42.24
CA VAL A 9 -67.77 4.43 -43.14
C VAL A 9 -66.96 3.40 -42.36
N PRO A 10 -66.69 2.19 -42.90
CA PRO A 10 -65.82 1.23 -42.24
C PRO A 10 -64.34 1.63 -42.38
N PHE A 11 -63.59 1.57 -41.27
CA PHE A 11 -62.16 1.83 -41.26
C PHE A 11 -61.40 0.59 -41.76
N LEU A 12 -60.51 0.76 -42.74
CA LEU A 12 -59.62 -0.29 -43.22
C LEU A 12 -58.52 -0.59 -42.19
N LEU A 13 -58.57 -1.77 -41.56
CA LEU A 13 -57.46 -2.30 -40.78
C LEU A 13 -56.43 -2.96 -41.70
N GLY A 14 -55.30 -2.29 -41.91
CA GLY A 14 -54.19 -2.82 -42.68
C GLY A 14 -53.49 -3.97 -41.97
N VAL A 15 -53.33 -5.10 -42.66
CA VAL A 15 -52.53 -6.24 -42.19
C VAL A 15 -51.04 -5.89 -42.32
N ILE A 16 -50.36 -5.70 -41.18
CA ILE A 16 -48.90 -5.59 -41.15
C ILE A 16 -48.31 -7.01 -41.16
N LEU A 17 -47.71 -7.40 -42.29
CA LEU A 17 -46.94 -8.63 -42.41
C LEU A 17 -45.66 -8.54 -41.58
N TRP A 18 -45.63 -9.28 -40.47
CA TRP A 18 -44.48 -9.37 -39.58
C TRP A 18 -43.43 -10.32 -40.17
N PHE A 19 -42.53 -9.79 -41.01
CA PHE A 19 -41.36 -10.55 -41.45
C PHE A 19 -40.44 -10.82 -40.26
N GLY A 20 -40.38 -12.09 -39.85
CA GLY A 20 -39.53 -12.54 -38.76
C GLY A 20 -38.06 -12.31 -39.07
N LEU A 21 -37.45 -11.32 -38.41
CA LEU A 21 -36.00 -11.19 -38.38
C LEU A 21 -35.42 -12.44 -37.70
N PRO A 22 -34.37 -13.07 -38.28
CA PRO A 22 -33.75 -14.23 -37.66
C PRO A 22 -33.21 -13.82 -36.30
N SER A 23 -33.75 -14.43 -35.24
CA SER A 23 -33.26 -14.24 -33.89
C SER A 23 -31.88 -14.88 -33.80
N HIS A 24 -30.83 -14.08 -34.07
CA HIS A 24 -29.46 -14.45 -33.73
C HIS A 24 -29.36 -14.54 -32.21
N SER A 25 -29.76 -15.70 -31.69
CA SER A 25 -29.44 -16.15 -30.34
C SER A 25 -27.93 -16.36 -30.32
N CYS A 26 -27.21 -15.25 -30.08
CA CYS A 26 -25.83 -15.30 -29.67
C CYS A 26 -25.84 -16.01 -28.32
N ALA A 27 -25.64 -17.33 -28.36
CA ALA A 27 -25.53 -18.15 -27.17
C ALA A 27 -24.30 -17.63 -26.41
N ALA A 28 -24.55 -16.78 -25.41
CA ALA A 28 -23.50 -16.25 -24.56
C ALA A 28 -22.76 -17.45 -23.96
N ALA A 29 -21.53 -17.67 -24.41
CA ALA A 29 -20.75 -18.83 -24.02
C ALA A 29 -20.70 -18.90 -22.50
N GLN A 30 -21.20 -20.00 -21.93
CA GLN A 30 -21.40 -20.10 -20.49
C GLN A 30 -20.03 -20.11 -19.81
N VAL A 31 -19.65 -18.96 -19.25
CA VAL A 31 -18.35 -18.74 -18.61
C VAL A 31 -18.20 -19.73 -17.45
N ASP A 32 -17.08 -20.46 -17.40
CA ASP A 32 -16.78 -21.36 -16.28
C ASP A 32 -16.77 -20.56 -14.96
N PRO A 33 -17.67 -20.88 -14.01
CA PRO A 33 -17.73 -20.20 -12.72
C PRO A 33 -16.41 -20.27 -11.93
N LYS A 34 -15.55 -21.28 -12.18
CA LYS A 34 -14.23 -21.39 -11.55
C LYS A 34 -13.25 -20.35 -12.08
N ILE A 35 -13.31 -19.99 -13.36
CA ILE A 35 -12.48 -18.93 -13.95
C ILE A 35 -12.86 -17.58 -13.33
N LEU A 36 -14.16 -17.28 -13.26
CA LEU A 36 -14.67 -16.07 -12.59
C LEU A 36 -14.31 -16.04 -11.11
N HIS A 37 -14.41 -17.17 -10.41
CA HIS A 37 -14.00 -17.26 -9.01
C HIS A 37 -12.52 -16.92 -8.83
N VAL A 38 -11.63 -17.49 -9.65
CA VAL A 38 -10.19 -17.25 -9.54
C VAL A 38 -9.82 -15.80 -9.88
N LEU A 39 -10.42 -15.20 -10.91
CA LEU A 39 -10.22 -13.78 -11.22
C LEU A 39 -10.70 -12.88 -10.06
N ASN A 40 -11.90 -13.08 -9.54
CA ASN A 40 -12.43 -12.30 -8.41
C ASN A 40 -11.66 -12.49 -7.08
N ARG A 41 -10.71 -13.44 -7.02
CA ARG A 41 -9.87 -13.71 -5.85
C ARG A 41 -8.43 -13.20 -6.06
N LEU A 42 -7.88 -13.35 -7.26
CA LEU A 42 -6.47 -13.06 -7.56
C LEU A 42 -6.26 -11.78 -8.39
N SER A 43 -7.32 -11.08 -8.77
CA SER A 43 -7.26 -9.78 -9.46
C SER A 43 -8.29 -8.79 -8.91
N PHE A 44 -8.33 -7.58 -9.48
CA PHE A 44 -9.41 -6.62 -9.24
C PHE A 44 -10.73 -6.99 -9.96
N GLY A 45 -10.86 -8.23 -10.45
CA GLY A 45 -11.96 -8.72 -11.29
C GLY A 45 -11.51 -9.05 -12.72
N PRO A 46 -12.39 -9.65 -13.53
CA PRO A 46 -12.11 -10.03 -14.92
C PRO A 46 -11.94 -8.81 -15.82
N ARG A 47 -10.87 -8.76 -16.62
CA ARG A 47 -10.67 -7.77 -17.71
C ARG A 47 -10.97 -8.41 -19.07
N PRO A 48 -11.16 -7.62 -20.15
CA PRO A 48 -11.36 -8.15 -21.50
C PRO A 48 -10.29 -9.16 -21.90
N GLY A 49 -10.71 -10.36 -22.31
CA GLY A 49 -9.83 -11.46 -22.71
C GLY A 49 -9.16 -12.26 -21.58
N ASP A 50 -9.32 -11.89 -20.30
CA ASP A 50 -8.77 -12.70 -19.19
C ASP A 50 -9.46 -14.07 -19.10
N ILE A 51 -10.78 -14.12 -19.33
CA ILE A 51 -11.57 -15.36 -19.30
C ILE A 51 -11.10 -16.34 -20.39
N ASP A 52 -11.01 -15.86 -21.64
CA ASP A 52 -10.61 -16.68 -22.78
C ASP A 52 -9.16 -17.17 -22.63
N ARG A 53 -8.28 -16.30 -22.13
CA ARG A 53 -6.88 -16.63 -21.83
C ARG A 53 -6.78 -17.74 -20.78
N ILE A 54 -7.56 -17.69 -19.70
CA ILE A 54 -7.56 -18.73 -18.66
C ILE A 54 -8.25 -20.01 -19.15
N ALA A 55 -9.28 -19.91 -19.99
CA ALA A 55 -9.90 -21.09 -20.62
C ALA A 55 -8.90 -21.84 -21.53
N ALA A 56 -8.08 -21.10 -22.30
CA ALA A 56 -7.07 -21.69 -23.18
C ALA A 56 -5.82 -22.21 -22.44
N THR A 57 -5.36 -21.52 -21.39
CA THR A 57 -4.13 -21.88 -20.65
C THR A 57 -4.36 -22.78 -19.44
N GLY A 58 -5.58 -22.82 -18.92
CA GLY A 58 -5.96 -23.54 -17.71
C GLY A 58 -5.70 -22.77 -16.41
N ILE A 59 -6.66 -22.85 -15.48
CA ILE A 59 -6.64 -22.18 -14.17
C ILE A 59 -5.33 -22.42 -13.40
N LYS A 60 -4.81 -23.65 -13.39
CA LYS A 60 -3.58 -23.99 -12.66
C LYS A 60 -2.36 -23.22 -13.21
N ALA A 61 -2.24 -23.07 -14.53
CA ALA A 61 -1.15 -22.33 -15.15
C ALA A 61 -1.24 -20.84 -14.84
N TYR A 62 -2.44 -20.25 -14.88
CA TYR A 62 -2.68 -18.87 -14.46
C TYR A 62 -2.29 -18.62 -13.00
N ILE A 63 -2.70 -19.48 -12.06
CA ILE A 63 -2.35 -19.33 -10.64
C ILE A 63 -0.82 -19.39 -10.45
N GLN A 64 -0.14 -20.32 -11.13
CA GLN A 64 1.32 -20.44 -11.01
C GLN A 64 2.06 -19.21 -11.56
N SER A 65 1.63 -18.63 -12.69
CA SER A 65 2.26 -17.41 -13.21
C SER A 65 2.01 -16.19 -12.31
N GLN A 66 0.83 -16.08 -11.68
CA GLN A 66 0.54 -15.01 -10.72
C GLN A 66 1.38 -15.07 -9.45
N LEU A 67 1.87 -16.26 -9.06
CA LEU A 67 2.77 -16.46 -7.92
C LEU A 67 4.25 -16.17 -8.26
N GLN A 68 4.57 -15.93 -9.53
CA GLN A 68 5.92 -15.61 -10.03
C GLN A 68 5.87 -14.32 -10.86
N PRO A 69 5.53 -13.16 -10.26
CA PRO A 69 5.33 -11.90 -11.00
C PRO A 69 6.52 -11.49 -11.86
N GLU A 70 7.75 -11.83 -11.45
CA GLU A 70 8.99 -11.62 -12.19
C GLU A 70 9.01 -12.32 -13.55
N SER A 71 8.31 -13.45 -13.72
CA SER A 71 8.18 -14.14 -15.02
C SER A 71 7.23 -13.41 -15.98
N ILE A 72 6.41 -12.48 -15.49
CA ILE A 72 5.45 -11.71 -16.28
C ILE A 72 6.05 -10.32 -16.56
N PRO A 73 6.51 -10.03 -17.79
CA PRO A 73 7.02 -8.71 -18.13
C PRO A 73 5.89 -7.67 -18.20
N TYR A 74 6.11 -6.47 -17.68
CA TYR A 74 5.24 -5.34 -18.01
C TYR A 74 5.28 -5.05 -19.51
N SER A 75 4.11 -4.80 -20.10
CA SER A 75 3.96 -4.36 -21.49
C SER A 75 4.79 -3.10 -21.77
N VAL A 76 5.23 -2.94 -23.01
CA VAL A 76 6.03 -1.78 -23.44
C VAL A 76 5.31 -0.46 -23.14
N GLN A 77 3.98 -0.44 -23.31
CA GLN A 77 3.15 0.73 -23.02
C GLN A 77 3.10 1.03 -21.51
N LEU A 78 2.84 0.04 -20.65
CA LEU A 78 2.82 0.26 -19.20
C LEU A 78 4.20 0.72 -18.70
N ARG A 79 5.28 0.09 -19.18
CA ARG A 79 6.66 0.45 -18.82
C ARG A 79 6.95 1.91 -19.17
N ARG A 80 6.72 2.31 -20.42
CA ARG A 80 6.90 3.70 -20.88
C ARG A 80 6.06 4.71 -20.08
N GLN A 81 4.84 4.33 -19.68
CA GLN A 81 4.00 5.19 -18.85
C GLN A 81 4.54 5.36 -17.43
N LEU A 82 5.08 4.30 -16.82
CA LEU A 82 5.70 4.36 -15.48
C LEU A 82 7.05 5.09 -15.51
N ASP A 83 7.86 4.90 -16.55
CA ASP A 83 9.15 5.56 -16.74
C ASP A 83 9.01 7.09 -16.91
N GLY A 84 7.87 7.56 -17.45
CA GLY A 84 7.53 8.98 -17.53
C GLY A 84 7.23 9.66 -16.18
N LEU A 85 7.07 8.89 -15.10
CA LEU A 85 6.77 9.40 -13.76
C LEU A 85 8.06 9.72 -13.00
N GLU A 86 8.71 10.81 -13.37
CA GLU A 86 9.98 11.31 -12.80
C GLU A 86 10.15 11.07 -11.28
N THR A 87 9.15 11.42 -10.48
CA THR A 87 9.25 11.33 -9.01
C THR A 87 9.18 9.90 -8.48
N LEU A 88 8.61 8.96 -9.24
CA LEU A 88 8.53 7.54 -8.91
C LEU A 88 9.92 6.89 -8.84
N GLN A 89 10.91 7.46 -9.54
CA GLN A 89 12.28 6.96 -9.54
C GLN A 89 13.15 7.55 -8.41
N MET A 90 12.72 8.65 -7.79
CA MET A 90 13.48 9.36 -6.77
C MET A 90 13.50 8.63 -5.42
N SER A 91 14.61 8.71 -4.70
CA SER A 91 14.74 8.15 -3.35
C SER A 91 14.05 9.03 -2.28
N PRO A 92 13.76 8.49 -1.08
CA PRO A 92 13.17 9.27 0.02
C PRO A 92 13.94 10.55 0.38
N VAL A 93 15.28 10.52 0.29
CA VAL A 93 16.12 11.70 0.53
C VAL A 93 16.10 12.68 -0.64
N ALA A 94 15.97 12.22 -1.89
CA ALA A 94 15.83 13.10 -3.05
C ALA A 94 14.47 13.81 -3.06
N LEU A 95 13.39 13.12 -2.70
CA LEU A 95 12.03 13.68 -2.62
C LEU A 95 11.92 14.82 -1.60
N LEU A 96 12.71 14.78 -0.52
CA LEU A 96 12.86 15.86 0.47
C LEU A 96 13.62 17.09 -0.05
N LYS A 97 14.47 16.95 -1.07
CA LYS A 97 15.37 18.04 -1.49
C LYS A 97 14.67 19.12 -2.32
N ASN A 98 13.47 18.81 -2.85
CA ASN A 98 12.63 19.66 -3.71
C ASN A 98 13.43 20.57 -4.67
N PRO A 99 13.73 20.12 -5.90
CA PRO A 99 14.57 20.87 -6.83
C PRO A 99 14.03 22.29 -7.13
N THR A 100 12.71 22.51 -7.08
CA THR A 100 12.10 23.83 -7.34
C THR A 100 12.42 24.90 -6.29
N LEU A 101 12.92 24.51 -5.11
CA LEU A 101 13.38 25.41 -4.05
C LEU A 101 14.88 25.71 -4.10
N GLN A 102 15.64 24.99 -4.94
CA GLN A 102 17.09 25.18 -5.09
C GLN A 102 17.44 26.15 -6.23
N GLN A 103 16.52 26.36 -7.17
CA GLN A 103 16.72 27.14 -8.41
C GLN A 103 16.57 28.67 -8.26
N GLY A 104 16.64 29.26 -7.06
CA GLY A 104 16.58 30.71 -6.94
C GLY A 104 16.80 31.28 -5.53
N SER A 105 17.88 32.05 -5.37
CA SER A 105 18.21 32.78 -4.14
C SER A 105 17.23 33.92 -3.79
N GLN A 106 16.42 34.37 -4.75
CA GLN A 106 15.52 35.54 -4.62
C GLN A 106 14.03 35.20 -4.45
N GLN A 107 13.62 33.92 -4.40
CA GLN A 107 12.20 33.57 -4.24
C GLN A 107 11.62 34.09 -2.91
N SER A 108 10.46 34.75 -2.99
CA SER A 108 9.72 35.24 -1.83
C SER A 108 9.21 34.08 -0.94
N PRO A 109 8.86 34.34 0.35
CA PRO A 109 8.28 33.31 1.21
C PRO A 109 6.96 32.72 0.67
N GLN A 110 6.19 33.50 -0.08
CA GLN A 110 4.94 33.04 -0.69
C GLN A 110 5.20 32.07 -1.85
N GLU A 111 6.16 32.39 -2.72
CA GLU A 111 6.57 31.52 -3.83
C GLU A 111 7.20 30.22 -3.32
N LYS A 112 8.07 30.28 -2.32
CA LYS A 112 8.63 29.08 -1.67
C LYS A 112 7.51 28.15 -1.14
N ARG A 113 6.46 28.71 -0.52
CA ARG A 113 5.29 27.94 -0.07
C ARG A 113 4.48 27.38 -1.24
N ARG A 114 4.27 28.14 -2.32
CA ARG A 114 3.58 27.70 -3.55
C ARG A 114 4.34 26.54 -4.23
N ASN A 115 5.64 26.71 -4.46
CA ASN A 115 6.51 25.73 -5.11
C ASN A 115 6.63 24.44 -4.28
N SER A 116 6.70 24.56 -2.95
CA SER A 116 6.65 23.40 -2.03
C SER A 116 5.32 22.62 -2.11
N ARG A 117 4.19 23.32 -2.18
CA ARG A 117 2.86 22.70 -2.38
C ARG A 117 2.76 22.01 -3.74
N MET A 118 3.20 22.67 -4.81
CA MET A 118 3.21 22.12 -6.18
C MET A 118 4.07 20.87 -6.29
N TRP A 119 5.29 20.90 -5.72
CA TRP A 119 6.17 19.72 -5.64
C TRP A 119 5.52 18.56 -4.90
N THR A 120 5.03 18.82 -3.69
CA THR A 120 4.41 17.79 -2.85
C THR A 120 3.17 17.18 -3.51
N ARG A 121 2.41 17.99 -4.26
CA ARG A 121 1.30 17.53 -5.10
C ARG A 121 1.80 16.67 -6.27
N LYS A 122 2.79 17.12 -7.06
CA LYS A 122 3.35 16.34 -8.18
C LYS A 122 3.81 14.94 -7.74
N VAL A 123 4.54 14.85 -6.62
CA VAL A 123 5.01 13.58 -6.06
C VAL A 123 3.84 12.65 -5.70
N PHE A 124 2.80 13.19 -5.05
CA PHE A 124 1.62 12.42 -4.67
C PHE A 124 0.79 11.99 -5.88
N ASP A 125 0.48 12.92 -6.79
CA ASP A 125 -0.33 12.68 -7.98
C ASP A 125 0.34 11.62 -8.88
N GLN A 126 1.67 11.68 -9.09
CA GLN A 126 2.43 10.64 -9.80
C GLN A 126 2.47 9.30 -9.05
N SER A 127 2.46 9.29 -7.71
CA SER A 127 2.39 8.05 -6.92
C SER A 127 1.04 7.34 -7.10
N VAL A 128 -0.06 8.11 -7.06
CA VAL A 128 -1.42 7.61 -7.32
C VAL A 128 -1.55 7.11 -8.76
N GLU A 129 -1.04 7.89 -9.73
CA GLU A 129 -1.03 7.52 -11.15
C GLU A 129 -0.26 6.20 -11.38
N ALA A 130 0.91 6.02 -10.75
CA ALA A 130 1.69 4.80 -10.85
C ALA A 130 0.96 3.56 -10.30
N ARG A 131 0.17 3.71 -9.23
CA ARG A 131 -0.67 2.63 -8.67
C ARG A 131 -1.82 2.29 -9.61
N LEU A 132 -2.57 3.30 -10.08
CA LEU A 132 -3.71 3.10 -11.00
C LEU A 132 -3.27 2.47 -12.33
N ARG A 133 -2.16 2.94 -12.92
CA ARG A 133 -1.61 2.40 -14.18
C ARG A 133 -1.28 0.91 -14.06
N ARG A 134 -0.70 0.48 -12.93
CA ARG A 134 -0.42 -0.94 -12.70
C ARG A 134 -1.68 -1.75 -12.43
N ALA A 135 -2.58 -1.28 -11.57
CA ALA A 135 -3.84 -1.97 -11.29
C ALA A 135 -4.65 -2.28 -12.56
N ILE A 136 -4.69 -1.34 -13.50
CA ILE A 136 -5.38 -1.49 -14.79
C ILE A 136 -4.55 -2.31 -15.79
N GLY A 137 -3.29 -1.91 -16.01
CA GLY A 137 -2.48 -2.36 -17.15
C GLY A 137 -1.48 -3.51 -16.88
N SER A 138 -1.30 -3.93 -15.63
CA SER A 138 -0.39 -5.03 -15.27
C SER A 138 -1.07 -6.38 -15.46
N ASP A 139 -0.40 -7.36 -16.05
CA ASP A 139 -0.83 -8.76 -16.01
C ASP A 139 -0.47 -9.47 -14.69
N ARG A 140 0.27 -8.81 -13.79
CA ARG A 140 0.63 -9.30 -12.43
C ARG A 140 -0.47 -8.98 -11.41
N GLN A 141 -1.71 -9.31 -11.72
CA GLN A 141 -2.86 -8.88 -10.93
C GLN A 141 -2.79 -9.31 -9.45
N LEU A 142 -2.22 -10.48 -9.14
CA LEU A 142 -2.04 -10.91 -7.75
C LEU A 142 -1.00 -10.08 -7.00
N GLU A 143 0.09 -9.67 -7.65
CA GLU A 143 1.07 -8.71 -7.11
C GLU A 143 0.34 -7.42 -6.70
N GLU A 144 -0.49 -6.86 -7.59
CA GLU A 144 -1.17 -5.59 -7.33
C GLU A 144 -2.21 -5.66 -6.19
N VAL A 145 -3.00 -6.75 -6.10
CA VAL A 145 -3.94 -6.98 -4.98
C VAL A 145 -3.20 -7.20 -3.66
N MET A 146 -2.04 -7.85 -3.69
CA MET A 146 -1.21 -8.05 -2.50
C MET A 146 -0.47 -6.78 -2.07
N VAL A 147 -0.04 -5.93 -3.01
CA VAL A 147 0.46 -4.58 -2.72
C VAL A 147 -0.62 -3.75 -2.01
N GLU A 148 -1.87 -3.78 -2.49
CA GLU A 148 -2.98 -3.11 -1.81
C GLU A 148 -3.19 -3.67 -0.39
N PHE A 149 -3.21 -4.99 -0.23
CA PHE A 149 -3.36 -5.63 1.08
C PHE A 149 -2.26 -5.19 2.06
N TRP A 150 -1.00 -5.29 1.65
CA TRP A 150 0.14 -4.97 2.52
C TRP A 150 0.30 -3.47 2.78
N PHE A 151 0.01 -2.61 1.80
CA PHE A 151 -0.01 -1.16 2.01
C PHE A 151 -1.12 -0.75 2.98
N ASN A 152 -2.31 -1.38 2.93
CA ASN A 152 -3.37 -1.14 3.91
C ASN A 152 -3.07 -1.77 5.27
N HIS A 153 -2.30 -2.88 5.32
CA HIS A 153 -1.85 -3.49 6.58
C HIS A 153 -0.85 -2.59 7.31
N PHE A 154 0.19 -2.13 6.60
CA PHE A 154 1.21 -1.20 7.10
C PHE A 154 0.93 0.24 6.64
N ASN A 155 -0.26 0.75 6.97
CA ASN A 155 -0.78 1.99 6.42
C ASN A 155 0.09 3.22 6.75
N VAL A 156 0.23 4.12 5.77
CA VAL A 156 0.82 5.45 5.94
C VAL A 156 -0.12 6.49 5.30
N PHE A 157 -0.70 7.36 6.12
CA PHE A 157 -1.64 8.35 5.63
C PHE A 157 -0.95 9.54 4.92
N ALA A 158 -1.18 9.67 3.62
CA ALA A 158 -0.67 10.78 2.80
C ALA A 158 -1.21 12.17 3.19
N GLY A 159 -2.16 12.28 4.14
CA GLY A 159 -2.55 13.56 4.74
C GLY A 159 -1.61 14.04 5.85
N ASN A 160 -0.83 13.16 6.47
CA ASN A 160 0.08 13.53 7.57
C ASN A 160 1.38 14.13 7.04
N GLY A 161 1.42 15.45 6.85
CA GLY A 161 2.64 16.24 6.69
C GLY A 161 3.58 15.75 5.59
N LEU A 162 4.80 15.35 5.98
CA LEU A 162 5.84 14.88 5.04
C LEU A 162 5.55 13.49 4.46
N SER A 163 4.67 12.68 5.06
CA SER A 163 4.29 11.35 4.57
C SER A 163 3.86 11.37 3.10
N ARG A 164 3.22 12.47 2.66
CA ARG A 164 2.78 12.70 1.28
C ARG A 164 3.92 12.63 0.25
N LEU A 165 5.16 12.98 0.64
CA LEU A 165 6.33 12.88 -0.23
C LEU A 165 6.84 11.44 -0.39
N TRP A 166 6.44 10.53 0.49
CA TRP A 166 7.06 9.20 0.58
C TRP A 166 6.12 8.04 0.32
N VAL A 167 4.80 8.22 0.23
CA VAL A 167 3.87 7.08 0.01
C VAL A 167 4.17 6.27 -1.26
N GLY A 168 4.61 6.92 -2.35
CA GLY A 168 5.03 6.21 -3.57
C GLY A 168 6.36 5.46 -3.41
N ALA A 169 7.36 6.10 -2.78
CA ALA A 169 8.64 5.45 -2.47
C ALA A 169 8.47 4.29 -1.48
N TYR A 170 7.57 4.43 -0.50
CA TYR A 170 7.21 3.41 0.47
C TYR A 170 6.59 2.18 -0.18
N GLU A 171 5.62 2.38 -1.09
CA GLU A 171 5.08 1.28 -1.88
C GLU A 171 6.18 0.61 -2.73
N ARG A 172 7.04 1.40 -3.37
CA ARG A 172 8.09 0.91 -4.28
C ARG A 172 9.21 0.15 -3.57
N GLU A 173 9.66 0.63 -2.41
CA GLU A 173 10.87 0.17 -1.72
C GLU A 173 10.56 -0.78 -0.55
N ALA A 174 9.46 -0.56 0.17
CA ALA A 174 9.14 -1.35 1.35
C ALA A 174 8.06 -2.41 1.12
N ILE A 175 7.06 -2.14 0.26
CA ILE A 175 5.93 -3.06 0.04
C ILE A 175 6.18 -3.99 -1.16
N ARG A 176 6.32 -3.42 -2.38
CA ARG A 176 6.38 -4.18 -3.64
C ARG A 176 7.43 -5.28 -3.70
N PRO A 177 8.70 -5.06 -3.28
CA PRO A 177 9.73 -6.10 -3.37
C PRO A 177 9.46 -7.28 -2.42
N HIS A 178 8.55 -7.11 -1.47
CA HIS A 178 8.38 -8.01 -0.33
C HIS A 178 7.00 -8.69 -0.25
N VAL A 179 6.09 -8.44 -1.20
CA VAL A 179 4.68 -8.90 -1.12
C VAL A 179 4.49 -10.43 -1.05
N PHE A 180 5.44 -11.20 -1.60
CA PHE A 180 5.52 -12.66 -1.55
C PHE A 180 6.76 -13.18 -0.79
N SER A 181 7.51 -12.30 -0.11
CA SER A 181 8.70 -12.65 0.68
C SER A 181 8.34 -13.08 2.11
N HIS A 182 9.33 -13.35 2.96
CA HIS A 182 9.08 -13.61 4.37
C HIS A 182 8.52 -12.35 5.04
N PHE A 183 7.54 -12.53 5.94
CA PHE A 183 6.93 -11.41 6.66
C PHE A 183 7.95 -10.53 7.40
N ARG A 184 9.06 -11.12 7.88
CA ARG A 184 10.16 -10.41 8.55
C ARG A 184 10.88 -9.40 7.64
N ASP A 185 11.00 -9.71 6.34
CA ASP A 185 11.65 -8.83 5.36
C ASP A 185 10.78 -7.60 5.13
N LEU A 186 9.48 -7.81 4.88
CA LEU A 186 8.45 -6.77 4.77
C LEU A 186 8.37 -5.90 6.05
N LEU A 187 8.34 -6.54 7.22
CA LEU A 187 8.31 -5.86 8.52
C LEU A 187 9.56 -4.98 8.73
N GLY A 188 10.75 -5.47 8.38
CA GLY A 188 12.00 -4.71 8.45
C GLY A 188 12.03 -3.52 7.48
N ALA A 189 11.62 -3.76 6.24
CA ALA A 189 11.58 -2.74 5.20
C ALA A 189 10.60 -1.60 5.55
N THR A 190 9.40 -1.95 6.05
CA THR A 190 8.42 -0.95 6.49
C THR A 190 8.88 -0.20 7.74
N ALA A 191 9.44 -0.89 8.74
CA ALA A 191 9.88 -0.29 10.00
C ALA A 191 11.02 0.73 9.86
N ARG A 192 11.91 0.54 8.89
CA ARG A 192 13.01 1.46 8.59
C ARG A 192 12.61 2.61 7.65
N HIS A 193 11.48 2.52 6.95
CA HIS A 193 11.17 3.51 5.91
C HIS A 193 10.79 4.87 6.52
N PRO A 194 11.32 6.01 6.00
CA PRO A 194 11.02 7.34 6.54
C PRO A 194 9.54 7.69 6.63
N ALA A 195 8.73 7.13 5.72
CA ALA A 195 7.28 7.31 5.73
C ALA A 195 6.64 6.78 7.03
N MET A 196 7.01 5.58 7.47
CA MET A 196 6.49 4.96 8.69
C MET A 196 7.05 5.64 9.95
N LEU A 197 8.37 5.88 9.97
CA LEU A 197 9.04 6.56 11.07
C LEU A 197 8.53 7.99 11.31
N PHE A 198 8.11 8.69 10.25
CA PHE A 198 7.44 9.99 10.35
C PHE A 198 5.98 9.85 10.76
N TYR A 199 5.22 8.98 10.08
CA TYR A 199 3.78 8.84 10.27
C TYR A 199 3.40 8.49 11.71
N LEU A 200 4.18 7.63 12.37
CA LEU A 200 3.95 7.18 13.75
C LEU A 200 4.89 7.85 14.76
N ASP A 201 5.51 8.97 14.38
CA ASP A 201 6.34 9.85 15.22
C ASP A 201 7.57 9.22 15.91
N ASN A 202 8.05 8.05 15.47
CA ASN A 202 9.29 7.47 16.00
C ASN A 202 10.52 8.34 15.69
N TRP A 203 10.50 9.12 14.61
CA TRP A 203 11.54 10.12 14.34
C TRP A 203 11.73 11.14 15.49
N LEU A 204 10.74 11.30 16.39
CA LEU A 204 10.82 12.09 17.63
C LEU A 204 11.22 11.27 18.87
N ASN A 205 10.97 9.96 18.88
CA ASN A 205 11.22 9.06 20.01
C ASN A 205 12.67 9.12 20.51
N SER A 206 12.88 9.44 21.79
CA SER A 206 14.20 9.68 22.37
C SER A 206 14.27 9.11 23.78
N ALA A 207 15.41 8.58 24.21
CA ALA A 207 15.59 8.15 25.58
C ALA A 207 15.36 9.34 26.55
N PRO A 208 14.71 9.15 27.72
CA PRO A 208 14.39 10.23 28.65
C PRO A 208 15.59 11.10 29.07
N ASN A 209 16.78 10.50 29.15
CA ASN A 209 18.05 11.17 29.51
C ASN A 209 19.01 11.32 28.32
N SER A 210 18.48 11.33 27.09
CA SER A 210 19.30 11.45 25.87
C SER A 210 20.06 12.78 25.79
N LYS A 211 21.22 12.77 25.11
CA LYS A 211 22.06 13.98 24.93
C LYS A 211 21.46 14.96 23.91
N ARG A 212 20.51 14.52 23.08
CA ARG A 212 19.88 15.29 21.99
C ARG A 212 18.37 14.98 21.86
N PRO A 213 17.57 15.18 22.92
CA PRO A 213 16.18 14.76 22.92
C PRO A 213 15.35 15.52 21.87
N ARG A 214 14.38 14.83 21.26
CA ARG A 214 13.50 15.37 20.23
C ARG A 214 12.03 15.25 20.64
N GLY A 215 11.15 15.99 19.95
CA GLY A 215 9.71 16.02 20.20
C GLY A 215 9.30 16.97 21.32
N LYS A 216 7.99 17.21 21.45
CA LYS A 216 7.42 18.15 22.43
C LYS A 216 7.77 17.76 23.87
N PHE A 217 7.72 16.46 24.17
CA PHE A 217 7.95 15.91 25.51
C PHE A 217 9.41 15.49 25.76
N ARG A 218 10.30 15.61 24.76
CA ARG A 218 11.75 15.35 24.88
C ARG A 218 12.11 13.99 25.51
N GLY A 219 11.27 12.99 25.31
CA GLY A 219 11.42 11.66 25.90
C GLY A 219 10.80 10.57 25.03
N LEU A 220 10.38 9.49 25.69
CA LEU A 220 9.88 8.29 25.03
C LEU A 220 8.59 8.59 24.25
N ASN A 221 8.46 8.02 23.06
CA ASN A 221 7.21 8.03 22.30
C ASN A 221 6.81 6.58 21.98
N GLU A 222 5.78 6.08 22.67
CA GLU A 222 5.27 4.72 22.51
C GLU A 222 4.48 4.49 21.23
N ASN A 223 4.02 5.55 20.55
CA ASN A 223 3.02 5.44 19.49
C ASN A 223 3.41 4.41 18.42
N TYR A 224 4.65 4.46 17.92
CA TYR A 224 5.10 3.49 16.92
C TYR A 224 5.24 2.06 17.49
N ALA A 225 5.73 1.91 18.72
CA ALA A 225 5.87 0.60 19.35
C ALA A 225 4.50 -0.07 19.56
N ARG A 226 3.53 0.69 20.07
CA ARG A 226 2.13 0.26 20.23
C ARG A 226 1.57 -0.20 18.89
N GLU A 227 1.50 0.69 17.91
CA GLU A 227 0.97 0.40 16.58
C GLU A 227 1.65 -0.80 15.90
N LEU A 228 2.98 -0.95 16.06
CA LEU A 228 3.70 -2.11 15.53
C LEU A 228 3.24 -3.41 16.17
N MET A 229 2.98 -3.42 17.48
CA MET A 229 2.50 -4.59 18.23
C MET A 229 1.02 -4.87 17.97
N GLU A 230 0.12 -3.89 18.17
CA GLU A 230 -1.34 -4.13 18.16
C GLU A 230 -1.89 -4.28 16.73
N LEU A 231 -1.49 -3.43 15.78
CA LEU A 231 -2.08 -3.43 14.44
C LEU A 231 -1.26 -4.24 13.43
N HIS A 232 0.06 -4.09 13.48
CA HIS A 232 0.95 -4.60 12.44
C HIS A 232 1.47 -6.03 12.68
N THR A 233 1.54 -6.51 13.93
CA THR A 233 2.14 -7.81 14.25
C THR A 233 1.26 -8.69 15.14
N LEU A 234 1.24 -8.51 16.46
CA LEU A 234 0.68 -9.45 17.42
C LEU A 234 -0.86 -9.47 17.44
N GLY A 235 -1.51 -8.37 17.05
CA GLY A 235 -2.95 -8.16 17.25
C GLY A 235 -3.24 -7.57 18.64
N VAL A 236 -4.36 -6.88 18.83
CA VAL A 236 -4.76 -6.29 20.13
C VAL A 236 -4.75 -7.33 21.27
N ASP A 237 -5.30 -8.51 21.02
CA ASP A 237 -5.29 -9.63 21.99
C ASP A 237 -4.00 -10.49 21.87
N GLY A 238 -2.89 -9.86 21.51
CA GLY A 238 -1.65 -10.53 21.09
C GLY A 238 -0.88 -11.25 22.21
N GLY A 239 -1.22 -10.97 23.47
CA GLY A 239 -0.58 -11.55 24.66
C GLY A 239 0.60 -10.75 25.22
N TYR A 240 0.70 -9.45 24.90
CA TYR A 240 1.75 -8.55 25.41
C TYR A 240 1.22 -7.61 26.50
N SER A 241 2.13 -7.00 27.24
CA SER A 241 1.84 -6.03 28.30
C SER A 241 2.14 -4.58 27.89
N GLN A 242 1.71 -3.62 28.71
CA GLN A 242 2.14 -2.22 28.57
C GLN A 242 3.66 -2.08 28.72
N ASP A 243 4.30 -2.90 29.56
CA ASP A 243 5.76 -2.87 29.73
C ASP A 243 6.50 -3.33 28.46
N ASP A 244 5.93 -4.24 27.67
CA ASP A 244 6.49 -4.64 26.38
C ASP A 244 6.42 -3.51 25.35
N ILE A 245 5.35 -2.70 25.36
CA ILE A 245 5.25 -1.49 24.53
C ILE A 245 6.31 -0.47 24.95
N VAL A 246 6.49 -0.23 26.25
CA VAL A 246 7.54 0.64 26.77
C VAL A 246 8.92 0.12 26.39
N ALA A 247 9.16 -1.19 26.51
CA ALA A 247 10.43 -1.83 26.13
C ALA A 247 10.72 -1.65 24.64
N LEU A 248 9.75 -1.92 23.76
CA LEU A 248 9.90 -1.73 22.32
C LEU A 248 10.09 -0.25 21.94
N ALA A 249 9.37 0.65 22.59
CA ALA A 249 9.57 2.08 22.41
C ALA A 249 11.00 2.49 22.79
N ARG A 250 11.55 1.92 23.88
CA ARG A 250 12.94 2.15 24.30
C ARG A 250 13.93 1.58 23.29
N ILE A 251 13.68 0.37 22.75
CA ILE A 251 14.47 -0.24 21.67
C ILE A 251 14.52 0.66 20.42
N PHE A 252 13.40 1.26 20.02
CA PHE A 252 13.32 2.15 18.86
C PHE A 252 13.76 3.60 19.11
N THR A 253 14.22 3.96 20.31
CA THR A 253 14.81 5.29 20.53
C THR A 253 16.01 5.51 19.60
N GLY A 254 16.09 6.71 19.00
CA GLY A 254 17.14 7.04 18.04
C GLY A 254 16.94 6.49 16.61
N TRP A 255 16.03 5.54 16.37
CA TRP A 255 15.60 5.18 15.00
C TRP A 255 14.85 6.36 14.37
N SER A 256 15.47 7.01 13.40
CA SER A 256 15.04 8.31 12.88
C SER A 256 15.19 8.38 11.37
N MET A 257 14.66 9.45 10.78
CA MET A 257 14.92 9.83 9.40
C MET A 257 15.90 11.02 9.32
N THR A 258 16.56 11.18 8.18
CA THR A 258 17.43 12.32 7.86
C THR A 258 17.22 12.83 6.42
N ARG A 259 17.56 14.11 6.20
CA ARG A 259 17.60 14.76 4.88
C ARG A 259 19.00 14.69 4.23
N SER A 260 20.00 14.14 4.93
CA SER A 260 21.39 14.09 4.49
C SER A 260 21.78 12.67 4.08
N PRO A 261 22.12 12.40 2.80
CA PRO A 261 22.62 11.09 2.37
C PRO A 261 23.86 10.65 3.16
N ARG A 262 24.74 11.60 3.53
CA ARG A 262 25.93 11.32 4.34
C ARG A 262 25.60 10.82 5.75
N GLN A 263 24.48 11.27 6.33
CA GLN A 263 24.02 10.76 7.63
C GLN A 263 23.34 9.40 7.46
N ALA A 264 22.50 9.22 6.43
CA ALA A 264 21.86 7.93 6.17
C ALA A 264 22.83 6.82 5.73
N GLY A 265 24.06 7.17 5.33
CA GLY A 265 25.02 6.25 4.69
C GLY A 265 24.61 5.80 3.29
N ASN A 266 23.41 6.17 2.85
CA ASN A 266 22.77 5.78 1.60
C ASN A 266 21.63 6.78 1.27
N ASN A 267 20.77 6.44 0.30
CA ASN A 267 19.65 7.28 -0.13
C ASN A 267 18.28 6.92 0.50
N SER A 268 18.21 5.91 1.38
CA SER A 268 16.95 5.45 2.02
C SER A 268 16.35 6.48 2.98
N GLY A 269 17.19 7.36 3.55
CA GLY A 269 16.77 8.37 4.53
C GLY A 269 16.60 7.85 5.95
N PHE A 270 16.73 6.54 6.21
CA PHE A 270 16.87 6.00 7.57
C PHE A 270 18.18 6.47 8.22
N HIS A 271 18.18 6.70 9.52
CA HIS A 271 19.37 7.03 10.32
C HIS A 271 19.17 6.68 11.79
N PHE A 272 20.16 5.99 12.38
CA PHE A 272 20.20 5.71 13.82
C PHE A 272 21.03 6.79 14.55
N ASP A 273 20.39 7.60 15.40
CA ASP A 273 21.07 8.57 16.27
C ASP A 273 21.37 7.96 17.64
N ALA A 274 22.59 7.46 17.82
CA ALA A 274 23.07 6.92 19.10
C ALA A 274 22.94 7.93 20.26
N ASN A 275 22.99 9.25 20.02
CA ASN A 275 22.86 10.24 21.10
C ASN A 275 21.43 10.34 21.66
N ARG A 276 20.47 9.70 20.98
CA ARG A 276 19.05 9.62 21.35
C ARG A 276 18.62 8.25 21.85
N HIS A 277 19.49 7.25 21.76
CA HIS A 277 19.16 5.87 22.09
C HIS A 277 19.35 5.55 23.59
N ASP A 278 18.51 4.66 24.11
CA ASP A 278 18.63 4.08 25.44
C ASP A 278 19.48 2.81 25.37
N PHE A 279 20.74 2.86 25.80
CA PHE A 279 21.66 1.71 25.79
C PHE A 279 21.55 0.79 27.02
N SER A 280 20.56 0.96 27.90
CA SER A 280 20.36 0.01 29.00
C SER A 280 19.70 -1.29 28.53
N ASP A 281 19.89 -2.38 29.28
CA ASP A 281 19.24 -3.66 28.99
C ASP A 281 17.71 -3.56 29.12
N LYS A 282 17.01 -4.36 28.33
CA LYS A 282 15.54 -4.35 28.23
C LYS A 282 15.03 -5.79 28.26
N VAL A 283 13.85 -6.00 28.83
CA VAL A 283 13.09 -7.25 28.67
C VAL A 283 11.95 -6.94 27.72
N PHE A 284 11.83 -7.72 26.65
CA PHE A 284 10.80 -7.56 25.63
C PHE A 284 10.23 -8.92 25.28
N LEU A 285 8.93 -9.12 25.50
CA LEU A 285 8.21 -10.39 25.32
C LEU A 285 8.94 -11.55 26.02
N GLY A 286 9.29 -11.33 27.29
CA GLY A 286 10.05 -12.27 28.12
C GLY A 286 11.53 -12.45 27.76
N THR A 287 12.01 -11.85 26.66
CA THR A 287 13.40 -11.99 26.20
C THR A 287 14.26 -10.82 26.65
N THR A 288 15.40 -11.09 27.31
CA THR A 288 16.40 -10.05 27.59
C THR A 288 17.15 -9.65 26.32
N ILE A 289 17.09 -8.36 25.98
CA ILE A 289 17.86 -7.72 24.90
C ILE A 289 18.93 -6.84 25.55
N LYS A 290 20.19 -7.08 25.16
CA LYS A 290 21.35 -6.34 25.66
C LYS A 290 21.54 -5.02 24.92
N GLY A 291 21.92 -3.99 25.67
CA GLY A 291 22.26 -2.66 25.14
C GLY A 291 23.29 -2.73 24.01
N SER A 292 22.86 -2.49 22.78
CA SER A 292 23.64 -2.64 21.55
C SER A 292 23.22 -1.70 20.40
N GLY A 293 22.23 -0.81 20.63
CA GLY A 293 21.87 0.21 19.65
C GLY A 293 20.95 -0.31 18.55
N ILE A 294 21.29 -0.03 17.29
CA ILE A 294 20.46 -0.40 16.12
C ILE A 294 20.11 -1.90 16.06
N ALA A 295 21.01 -2.78 16.51
CA ALA A 295 20.82 -4.23 16.49
C ALA A 295 19.66 -4.71 17.39
N GLU A 296 19.34 -3.96 18.44
CA GLU A 296 18.21 -4.27 19.33
C GLU A 296 16.88 -4.21 18.58
N GLY A 297 16.72 -3.23 17.68
CA GLY A 297 15.52 -3.08 16.89
C GLY A 297 15.34 -4.23 15.90
N GLU A 298 16.42 -4.67 15.23
CA GLU A 298 16.34 -5.87 14.38
C GLU A 298 15.93 -7.12 15.17
N ARG A 299 16.52 -7.32 16.34
CA ARG A 299 16.17 -8.44 17.22
C ARG A 299 14.72 -8.38 17.72
N ALA A 300 14.20 -7.19 18.00
CA ALA A 300 12.79 -7.00 18.34
C ALA A 300 11.87 -7.34 17.16
N LEU A 301 12.23 -6.96 15.93
CA LEU A 301 11.50 -7.34 14.73
C LEU A 301 11.55 -8.86 14.46
N ASP A 302 12.67 -9.53 14.77
CA ASP A 302 12.79 -11.00 14.68
C ASP A 302 11.81 -11.69 15.65
N ILE A 303 11.77 -11.23 16.91
CA ILE A 303 10.83 -11.74 17.94
C ILE A 303 9.38 -11.51 17.49
N LEU A 304 9.05 -10.32 17.02
CA LEU A 304 7.68 -10.01 16.56
C LEU A 304 7.28 -10.85 15.34
N ALA A 305 8.15 -11.00 14.34
CA ALA A 305 7.84 -11.77 13.13
C ALA A 305 7.70 -13.27 13.38
N SER A 306 8.42 -13.82 14.37
CA SER A 306 8.37 -15.24 14.76
C SER A 306 7.27 -15.57 15.78
N HIS A 307 6.59 -14.56 16.35
CA HIS A 307 5.61 -14.78 17.41
C HIS A 307 4.33 -15.49 16.90
N PRO A 308 3.82 -16.53 17.60
CA PRO A 308 2.62 -17.25 17.17
C PRO A 308 1.35 -16.41 17.04
N SER A 309 1.22 -15.31 17.79
CA SER A 309 0.11 -14.35 17.61
C SER A 309 0.21 -13.61 16.28
N THR A 310 1.42 -13.29 15.81
CA THR A 310 1.63 -12.65 14.50
C THR A 310 1.27 -13.56 13.36
N ALA A 311 1.72 -14.82 13.38
CA ALA A 311 1.29 -15.80 12.39
C ALA A 311 -0.26 -15.89 12.32
N ARG A 312 -0.93 -16.03 13.48
CA ARG A 312 -2.41 -16.09 13.56
C ARG A 312 -3.09 -14.81 13.04
N HIS A 313 -2.64 -13.63 13.45
CA HIS A 313 -3.20 -12.33 13.03
C HIS A 313 -3.06 -12.10 11.52
N ILE A 314 -1.86 -12.31 10.98
CA ILE A 314 -1.58 -12.13 9.56
C ILE A 314 -2.33 -13.15 8.70
N SER A 315 -2.29 -14.44 9.05
CA SER A 315 -3.03 -15.48 8.33
C SER A 315 -4.54 -15.26 8.38
N TYR A 316 -5.09 -14.80 9.50
CA TYR A 316 -6.52 -14.45 9.59
C TYR A 316 -6.88 -13.22 8.74
N LYS A 317 -6.05 -12.16 8.75
CA LYS A 317 -6.26 -10.98 7.87
C LYS A 317 -6.18 -11.36 6.39
N LEU A 318 -5.24 -12.23 6.00
CA LEU A 318 -5.10 -12.74 4.64
C LEU A 318 -6.30 -13.62 4.24
N ALA A 319 -6.70 -14.58 5.08
CA ALA A 319 -7.89 -15.40 4.81
C ALA A 319 -9.15 -14.54 4.67
N LYS A 320 -9.36 -13.59 5.60
CA LYS A 320 -10.51 -12.70 5.56
C LYS A 320 -10.51 -11.76 4.34
N SER A 321 -9.36 -11.24 3.92
CA SER A 321 -9.27 -10.40 2.72
C SER A 321 -9.50 -11.22 1.46
N GLN A 322 -8.88 -12.40 1.35
CA GLN A 322 -8.94 -13.26 0.18
C GLN A 322 -10.30 -13.96 0.02
N PHE A 323 -10.99 -14.33 1.10
CA PHE A 323 -12.26 -15.08 1.03
C PHE A 323 -13.55 -14.24 1.20
N SER A 324 -13.48 -12.99 1.68
CA SER A 324 -14.67 -12.10 1.74
C SER A 324 -15.19 -11.74 0.33
N ILE A 325 -16.50 -11.68 0.16
CA ILE A 325 -17.18 -11.50 -1.15
C ILE A 325 -17.49 -10.02 -1.45
N TYR A 326 -17.34 -9.12 -0.47
CA TYR A 326 -17.73 -7.71 -0.61
C TYR A 326 -16.65 -6.83 -1.25
N PRO A 327 -17.02 -5.85 -2.11
CA PRO A 327 -16.07 -4.89 -2.67
C PRO A 327 -15.36 -4.14 -1.55
N ARG A 328 -14.02 -4.09 -1.63
CA ARG A 328 -13.13 -3.58 -0.57
C ARG A 328 -13.08 -2.05 -0.49
N LEU A 329 -14.24 -1.41 -0.32
CA LEU A 329 -14.31 0.01 0.07
C LEU A 329 -14.51 0.14 1.58
N ARG A 330 -13.42 0.00 2.32
CA ARG A 330 -13.30 0.52 3.69
C ARG A 330 -12.11 1.47 3.76
N PHE A 331 -12.37 2.75 3.54
CA PHE A 331 -11.47 3.79 4.04
C PHE A 331 -11.43 3.67 5.58
N PRO A 332 -10.24 3.60 6.20
CA PRO A 332 -10.14 3.77 7.65
C PRO A 332 -10.57 5.20 8.02
N ARG A 333 -11.16 5.34 9.21
CA ARG A 333 -11.49 6.65 9.82
C ARG A 333 -10.23 7.28 10.42
#